data_AF-A0A919BPZ0-F1
#
_entry.id   AF-A0A919BPZ0-F1
#
_cell.length_a   1.000
_cell.length_b   1.000
_cell.length_c   1.000
_cell.angle_alpha   90.00
_cell.angle_beta   90.00
_cell.angle_gamma   90.00
#
_symmetry.space_group_name_H-M   'P 1'
#
loop_
_entity.id
_entity.type
_entity.pdbx_description
1 polymer ?
#
loop_
_entity_poly.entity_id
_entity_poly.type
_entity_poly.pdbx_seq_one_letter_code
_entity_poly.pdbx_strand_id
1 'polypeptide(L)'
;MRKYHDHLAIGINWTEQELEEAEFEGGNFESFKRSAWMMYEIARERVNFIGWPIEIAGVNIDDLQYLVPEPFIFDGVEFPCLDDAISHYSRTFGLHKKYLSQVLSFMGKEQFAKAVRFCRLQIGATPSERKLALLALNQK
;
A
#
# COMPACT_ATOMS: atom_id res chain seq x y z
N MET A 1 -14.92 -29.35 -4.55
CA MET A 1 -14.49 -30.01 -3.31
C MET A 1 -14.71 -29.07 -2.12
N ARG A 2 -15.93 -29.03 -1.55
CA ARG A 2 -16.27 -28.09 -0.45
C ARG A 2 -17.04 -28.77 0.70
N LYS A 3 -17.41 -30.04 0.52
CA LYS A 3 -18.40 -30.75 1.34
C LYS A 3 -17.86 -31.34 2.65
N TYR A 4 -16.53 -31.38 2.81
CA TYR A 4 -15.87 -31.98 3.98
C TYR A 4 -14.81 -31.07 4.62
N HIS A 5 -14.64 -29.85 4.10
CA HIS A 5 -13.64 -28.91 4.61
C HIS A 5 -13.92 -28.55 6.07
N ASP A 6 -15.20 -28.33 6.40
CA ASP A 6 -15.61 -27.91 7.75
C ASP A 6 -15.51 -29.05 8.77
N HIS A 7 -15.62 -30.31 8.33
CA HIS A 7 -15.56 -31.49 9.21
C HIS A 7 -14.13 -32.01 9.45
N LEU A 8 -13.20 -31.70 8.53
CA LEU A 8 -11.80 -32.16 8.57
C LEU A 8 -10.83 -31.05 9.00
N ALA A 9 -11.31 -30.00 9.67
CA ALA A 9 -10.47 -28.91 10.14
C ALA A 9 -9.56 -29.34 11.30
N ILE A 10 -8.41 -29.93 10.96
CA ILE A 10 -7.36 -30.36 11.88
C ILE A 10 -6.83 -29.15 12.66
N GLY A 11 -6.71 -29.27 13.98
CA GLY A 11 -6.30 -28.18 14.88
C GLY A 11 -7.40 -27.22 15.31
N ILE A 12 -8.62 -27.32 14.73
CA ILE A 12 -9.81 -26.59 15.18
C ILE A 12 -10.83 -27.57 15.79
N ASN A 13 -11.10 -28.67 15.09
CA ASN A 13 -12.09 -29.68 15.51
C ASN A 13 -11.46 -30.98 16.03
N TRP A 14 -10.14 -31.11 15.91
CA TRP A 14 -9.41 -32.33 16.22
C TRP A 14 -8.06 -31.99 16.84
N THR A 15 -7.78 -32.59 17.99
CA THR A 15 -6.44 -32.66 18.58
C THR A 15 -5.64 -33.83 17.98
N GLU A 16 -4.32 -33.82 18.20
CA GLU A 16 -3.43 -34.92 17.79
C GLU A 16 -3.91 -36.27 18.35
N GLN A 17 -4.21 -36.31 19.64
CA GLN A 17 -4.66 -37.52 20.34
C GLN A 17 -6.00 -38.02 19.81
N GLU A 18 -6.98 -37.13 19.58
CA GLU A 18 -8.28 -37.50 19.03
C GLU A 18 -8.17 -38.07 17.60
N LEU A 19 -7.20 -37.61 16.80
CA LEU A 19 -6.92 -38.19 15.49
C LEU A 19 -6.27 -39.56 15.61
N GLU A 20 -5.33 -39.74 16.53
CA GLU A 20 -4.66 -41.01 16.82
C GLU A 20 -5.61 -42.07 17.37
N GLU A 21 -6.63 -41.67 18.13
CA GLU A 21 -7.64 -42.57 18.70
C GLU A 21 -8.84 -42.77 17.77
N ALA A 22 -9.00 -41.95 16.73
CA ALA A 22 -10.10 -42.09 15.77
C ALA A 22 -10.03 -43.45 15.04
N GLU A 23 -11.15 -44.19 15.01
CA GLU A 23 -11.31 -45.48 14.32
C GLU A 23 -11.43 -45.32 12.79
N PHE A 24 -10.53 -44.55 12.18
CA PHE A 24 -10.39 -44.44 10.73
C PHE A 24 -9.64 -45.65 10.17
N GLU A 25 -10.28 -46.81 10.21
CA GLU A 25 -9.73 -48.08 9.74
C GLU A 25 -10.15 -48.37 8.29
N GLY A 26 -9.16 -48.67 7.44
CA GLY A 26 -9.36 -49.10 6.06
C GLY A 26 -9.44 -47.98 5.02
N GLY A 27 -8.71 -48.17 3.91
CA GLY A 27 -8.77 -47.32 2.73
C GLY A 27 -8.15 -45.93 2.94
N ASN A 28 -8.78 -44.90 2.37
CA ASN A 28 -8.21 -43.55 2.31
C ASN A 28 -8.26 -42.78 3.65
N PHE A 29 -9.04 -43.24 4.63
CA PHE A 29 -9.15 -42.57 5.93
C PHE A 29 -8.02 -42.95 6.89
N GLU A 30 -7.44 -44.14 6.74
CA GLU A 30 -6.28 -44.57 7.51
C GLU A 30 -5.02 -43.78 7.12
N SER A 31 -4.83 -43.52 5.83
CA SER A 31 -3.73 -42.67 5.34
C SER A 31 -3.92 -41.19 5.68
N PHE A 32 -5.18 -40.73 5.75
CA PHE A 32 -5.51 -39.40 6.26
C PHE A 32 -5.11 -39.25 7.72
N LYS A 33 -5.51 -40.18 8.60
CA LYS A 33 -5.13 -40.20 10.02
C LYS A 33 -3.62 -40.06 10.23
N ARG A 34 -2.81 -40.80 9.47
CA ARG A 34 -1.34 -40.79 9.59
C ARG A 34 -0.67 -39.47 9.19
N SER A 35 -1.29 -38.69 8.30
CA SER A 35 -0.65 -37.51 7.70
C SER A 35 -1.34 -36.19 8.04
N ALA A 36 -2.55 -36.24 8.60
CA ALA A 36 -3.37 -35.08 8.90
C ALA A 36 -2.69 -34.12 9.89
N TRP A 37 -2.15 -34.63 10.99
CA TRP A 37 -1.48 -33.80 11.99
C TRP A 37 -0.20 -33.16 11.45
N MET A 38 0.68 -33.97 10.85
CA MET A 38 1.89 -33.47 10.19
C MET A 38 1.58 -32.37 9.15
N MET A 39 0.53 -32.55 8.35
CA MET A 39 0.12 -31.55 7.35
C MET A 39 -0.38 -30.26 8.02
N TYR A 40 -1.12 -30.37 9.13
CA TYR A 40 -1.54 -29.22 9.93
C TYR A 40 -0.33 -28.47 10.50
N GLU A 41 0.66 -29.16 11.04
CA GLU A 41 1.87 -28.54 11.58
C GLU A 41 2.66 -27.80 10.49
N ILE A 42 2.86 -28.43 9.33
CA ILE A 42 3.50 -27.78 8.17
C ILE A 42 2.72 -26.53 7.73
N ALA A 43 1.39 -26.62 7.68
CA ALA A 43 0.55 -25.48 7.31
C ALA A 43 0.65 -24.34 8.35
N ARG A 44 0.63 -24.67 9.65
CA ARG A 44 0.81 -23.73 10.75
C ARG A 44 2.17 -23.05 10.68
N GLU A 45 3.24 -23.82 10.45
CA GLU A 45 4.60 -23.30 10.29
C GLU A 45 4.70 -22.35 9.09
N ARG A 46 4.05 -22.66 7.97
CA ARG A 46 4.03 -21.77 6.79
C ARG A 46 3.32 -20.45 7.06
N VAL A 47 2.21 -20.47 7.79
CA VAL A 47 1.48 -19.24 8.17
C VAL A 47 2.30 -18.41 9.15
N ASN A 48 2.96 -19.06 10.09
CA ASN A 48 3.81 -18.40 11.09
C ASN A 48 5.24 -18.12 10.58
N PHE A 49 5.54 -18.43 9.32
CA PHE A 49 6.87 -18.21 8.77
C PHE A 49 7.11 -16.71 8.61
N ILE A 50 8.05 -16.20 9.40
CA ILE A 50 8.59 -14.85 9.24
C ILE A 50 9.81 -14.99 8.31
N GLY A 51 9.79 -14.26 7.19
CA GLY A 51 10.90 -14.22 6.25
C GLY A 51 12.16 -13.62 6.85
N TRP A 52 13.23 -13.55 6.05
CA TRP A 52 14.46 -12.92 6.49
C TRP A 52 14.24 -11.40 6.56
N PRO A 53 14.68 -10.74 7.65
CA PRO A 53 14.63 -9.28 7.72
C PRO A 53 15.43 -8.69 6.56
N ILE A 54 14.86 -7.69 5.88
CA ILE A 54 15.57 -7.00 4.80
C ILE A 54 16.31 -5.82 5.42
N GLU A 55 17.62 -5.82 5.29
CA GLU A 55 18.49 -4.78 5.83
C GLU A 55 19.28 -4.10 4.71
N ILE A 56 19.36 -2.77 4.78
CA ILE A 56 20.22 -1.96 3.91
C ILE A 56 21.21 -1.23 4.80
N ALA A 57 22.51 -1.52 4.62
CA ALA A 57 23.59 -0.93 5.42
C ALA A 57 23.41 -1.11 6.94
N GLY A 58 22.84 -2.24 7.36
CA GLY A 58 22.58 -2.54 8.78
C GLY A 58 21.33 -1.88 9.35
N VAL A 59 20.49 -1.27 8.52
CA VAL A 59 19.18 -0.72 8.91
C VAL A 59 18.09 -1.63 8.37
N ASN A 60 17.25 -2.18 9.25
CA ASN A 60 16.10 -2.99 8.87
C ASN A 60 15.03 -2.10 8.22
N ILE A 61 14.48 -2.54 7.08
CA ILE A 61 13.46 -1.78 6.35
C ILE A 61 12.14 -1.70 7.14
N ASP A 62 11.79 -2.72 7.91
CA ASP A 62 10.58 -2.70 8.74
C ASP A 62 10.70 -1.71 9.89
N ASP A 63 11.92 -1.38 10.36
CA ASP A 63 12.14 -0.30 11.32
C ASP A 63 11.98 1.09 10.67
N LEU A 64 11.98 1.16 9.33
CA LEU A 64 11.65 2.38 8.58
C LEU A 64 10.14 2.65 8.53
N GLN A 65 9.31 2.05 9.39
CA GLN A 65 7.90 2.44 9.56
C GLN A 65 7.72 3.95 9.87
N TYR A 66 8.78 4.64 10.30
CA TYR A 66 8.84 6.11 10.43
C TYR A 66 9.00 6.88 9.11
N LEU A 67 9.07 6.19 7.96
CA LEU A 67 9.14 6.77 6.62
C LEU A 67 7.80 6.74 5.87
N VAL A 68 6.68 6.44 6.54
CA VAL A 68 5.38 6.81 5.96
C VAL A 68 5.38 8.34 5.87
N PRO A 69 5.40 8.93 4.65
CA PRO A 69 5.40 10.37 4.53
C PRO A 69 4.15 10.90 5.22
N GLU A 70 4.27 11.98 6.00
CA GLU A 70 3.10 12.63 6.57
C GLU A 70 2.09 12.92 5.45
N PRO A 71 0.82 12.50 5.61
CA PRO A 71 -0.18 12.68 4.58
C PRO A 71 -0.37 14.17 4.30
N PHE A 72 -0.49 14.52 3.03
CA PHE A 72 -0.76 15.89 2.63
C PHE A 72 -2.26 16.14 2.66
N ILE A 73 -2.72 16.99 3.58
CA ILE A 73 -4.13 17.33 3.71
C ILE A 73 -4.41 18.64 2.97
N PHE A 74 -5.37 18.63 2.05
CA PHE A 74 -5.80 19.83 1.35
C PHE A 74 -7.29 19.77 1.01
N ASP A 75 -8.01 20.84 1.33
CA ASP A 75 -9.45 21.00 1.06
C ASP A 75 -10.31 19.85 1.67
N GLY A 76 -9.94 19.41 2.87
CA GLY A 76 -10.61 18.31 3.57
C GLY A 76 -10.32 16.91 3.01
N VAL A 77 -9.42 16.80 2.02
CA VAL A 77 -8.99 15.53 1.43
C VAL A 77 -7.59 15.19 1.90
N GLU A 78 -7.41 13.96 2.35
CA GLU A 78 -6.12 13.41 2.76
C GLU A 78 -5.47 12.68 1.58
N PHE A 79 -4.28 13.12 1.18
CA PHE A 79 -3.49 12.51 0.11
C PHE A 79 -2.27 11.80 0.70
N PRO A 80 -1.84 10.64 0.16
CA PRO A 80 -0.66 9.93 0.66
C PRO A 80 0.61 10.78 0.60
N CYS A 81 0.74 11.63 -0.41
CA CYS A 81 1.77 12.65 -0.46
C CYS A 81 1.35 13.88 -1.29
N LEU A 82 2.19 14.91 -1.31
CA LEU A 82 1.97 16.11 -2.11
C LEU A 82 1.86 15.80 -3.62
N ASP A 83 2.62 14.84 -4.15
CA ASP A 83 2.58 14.49 -5.58
C ASP A 83 1.24 13.86 -5.99
N ASP A 84 0.59 13.13 -5.09
CA ASP A 84 -0.76 12.60 -5.31
C ASP A 84 -1.79 13.72 -5.41
N ALA A 85 -1.70 14.73 -4.53
CA ALA A 85 -2.54 15.92 -4.62
C ALA A 85 -2.30 16.68 -5.93
N ILE A 86 -1.04 16.91 -6.31
CA ILE A 86 -0.68 17.54 -7.60
C ILE A 86 -1.30 16.74 -8.76
N SER A 87 -1.18 15.42 -8.74
CA SER A 87 -1.71 14.53 -9.77
C SER A 87 -3.23 14.61 -9.86
N HIS A 88 -3.92 14.56 -8.72
CA HIS A 88 -5.36 14.70 -8.63
C HIS A 88 -5.82 16.04 -9.23
N TYR A 89 -5.30 17.16 -8.72
CA TYR A 89 -5.71 18.49 -9.17
C TYR A 89 -5.29 18.81 -10.61
N SER A 90 -4.19 18.23 -11.09
CA SER A 90 -3.80 18.35 -12.49
C SER A 90 -4.80 17.66 -13.42
N ARG A 91 -5.28 16.47 -13.04
CA ARG A 91 -6.31 15.76 -13.81
C ARG A 91 -7.65 16.47 -13.74
N THR A 92 -8.09 16.87 -12.55
CA THR A 92 -9.40 17.51 -12.32
C THR A 92 -9.53 18.86 -13.05
N PHE A 93 -8.46 19.65 -13.12
CA PHE A 93 -8.49 20.98 -13.75
C PHE A 93 -7.76 21.05 -15.09
N GLY A 94 -7.29 19.93 -15.64
CA GLY A 94 -6.54 19.91 -16.91
C GLY A 94 -5.21 20.68 -16.85
N LEU A 95 -4.55 20.72 -15.69
CA LEU A 95 -3.29 21.45 -15.50
C LEU A 95 -2.10 20.59 -15.93
N HIS A 96 -1.04 21.26 -16.40
CA HIS A 96 0.20 20.56 -16.69
C HIS A 96 0.93 20.21 -15.38
N LYS A 97 0.96 18.92 -15.01
CA LYS A 97 1.53 18.41 -13.73
C LYS A 97 2.90 19.01 -13.44
N LYS A 98 3.85 18.93 -14.38
CA LYS A 98 5.21 19.45 -14.17
C LYS A 98 5.24 20.97 -13.91
N TYR A 99 4.30 21.71 -14.50
CA TYR A 99 4.23 23.16 -14.27
C TYR A 99 3.68 23.48 -12.89
N LEU A 100 2.64 22.77 -12.44
CA LEU A 100 2.12 22.89 -11.08
C LEU A 100 3.19 22.52 -10.05
N SER A 101 3.93 21.44 -10.26
CA SER A 101 5.06 21.07 -9.39
C SER A 101 6.11 22.17 -9.32
N GLN A 102 6.48 22.77 -10.46
CA GLN A 102 7.43 23.90 -10.50
C GLN A 102 6.90 25.09 -9.70
N VAL A 103 5.67 25.54 -9.97
CA VAL A 103 5.04 26.66 -9.25
C VAL A 103 5.03 26.40 -7.74
N LEU A 104 4.71 25.18 -7.31
CA LEU A 104 4.73 24.79 -5.90
C LEU A 104 6.13 24.78 -5.30
N SER A 105 7.16 24.36 -6.04
CA SER A 105 8.55 24.47 -5.58
C SER A 105 8.96 25.91 -5.30
N PHE A 106 8.38 26.89 -6.00
CA PHE A 106 8.62 28.31 -5.73
C PHE A 106 7.74 28.87 -4.61
N MET A 107 6.45 28.56 -4.59
CA MET A 107 5.49 29.17 -3.65
C MET A 107 5.44 28.48 -2.28
N GLY A 108 5.92 27.24 -2.19
CA GLY A 108 5.78 26.36 -1.03
C GLY A 108 4.43 25.62 -0.98
N LYS A 109 4.44 24.46 -0.31
CA LYS A 109 3.25 23.60 -0.16
C LYS A 109 2.09 24.27 0.58
N GLU A 110 2.37 25.18 1.51
CA GLU A 110 1.36 25.96 2.25
C GLU A 110 0.47 26.82 1.32
N GLN A 111 0.99 27.19 0.15
CA GLN A 111 0.28 28.01 -0.83
C GLN A 111 -0.37 27.19 -1.94
N PHE A 112 -0.68 25.90 -1.68
CA PHE A 112 -1.21 24.98 -2.68
C PHE A 112 -2.45 25.51 -3.41
N ALA A 113 -3.43 26.06 -2.67
CA ALA A 113 -4.62 26.67 -3.26
C ALA A 113 -4.29 27.81 -4.24
N LYS A 114 -3.31 28.67 -3.89
CA LYS A 114 -2.90 29.77 -4.74
C LYS A 114 -2.15 29.28 -5.98
N ALA A 115 -1.30 28.26 -5.83
CA ALA A 115 -0.59 27.64 -6.94
C ALA A 115 -1.55 27.01 -7.95
N VAL A 116 -2.55 26.26 -7.47
CA VAL A 116 -3.61 25.69 -8.33
C VAL A 116 -4.37 26.80 -9.05
N ARG A 117 -4.79 27.87 -8.34
CA ARG A 117 -5.47 29.01 -8.96
C ARG A 117 -4.62 29.71 -10.02
N PHE A 118 -3.33 29.90 -9.75
CA PHE A 118 -2.40 30.50 -10.69
C PHE A 118 -2.25 29.64 -11.96
N CYS A 119 -2.04 28.33 -11.82
CA CYS A 119 -1.95 27.42 -12.96
C CYS A 119 -3.24 27.36 -13.78
N ARG A 120 -4.41 27.50 -13.14
CA ARG A 120 -5.71 27.56 -13.83
C ARG A 120 -5.85 28.77 -14.77
N LEU A 121 -5.18 29.89 -14.48
CA LEU A 121 -5.15 31.05 -15.38
C LEU A 121 -4.31 30.80 -16.65
N GLN A 122 -3.49 29.74 -16.66
CA GLN A 122 -2.48 29.46 -17.69
C GLN A 122 -2.76 28.17 -18.48
N ILE A 123 -3.98 27.63 -18.44
CA ILE A 123 -4.35 26.37 -19.10
C ILE A 123 -4.09 26.42 -20.61
N GLY A 124 -4.48 27.52 -21.26
CA GLY A 124 -4.25 27.74 -22.70
C GLY A 124 -2.90 28.36 -23.07
N ALA A 125 -2.07 28.71 -22.09
CA ALA A 125 -0.80 29.40 -22.34
C ALA A 125 0.24 28.48 -22.97
N THR A 126 1.01 29.03 -23.91
CA THR A 126 2.17 28.38 -24.53
C THR A 126 3.29 28.15 -23.49
N PRO A 127 4.24 27.23 -23.75
CA PRO A 127 5.38 27.01 -22.86
C PRO A 127 6.18 28.29 -22.56
N SER A 128 6.31 29.18 -23.54
CA SER A 128 7.01 30.46 -23.40
C SER A 128 6.28 31.42 -22.46
N GLU A 129 4.95 31.55 -22.61
CA GLU A 129 4.11 32.38 -21.75
C GLU A 129 4.09 31.86 -20.30
N ARG A 130 4.00 30.54 -20.13
CA ARG A 130 4.09 29.90 -18.80
C ARG A 130 5.42 30.19 -18.11
N LYS A 131 6.52 30.20 -18.87
CA LYS A 131 7.86 30.53 -18.35
C LYS A 131 7.95 32.01 -17.93
N LEU A 132 7.41 32.92 -18.75
CA LEU A 132 7.35 34.35 -18.41
C LEU A 132 6.49 34.59 -17.15
N ALA A 133 5.33 33.95 -17.05
CA ALA A 133 4.45 34.05 -15.89
C ALA A 133 5.11 33.51 -14.62
N LEU A 134 5.91 32.44 -14.74
CA LEU A 134 6.69 31.89 -13.63
C LEU A 134 7.81 32.84 -13.17
N LEU A 135 8.47 33.53 -14.12
CA LEU A 135 9.49 34.54 -13.79
C LEU A 135 8.88 35.77 -13.10
N ALA A 136 7.68 36.19 -13.49
CA ALA A 136 6.97 37.30 -12.86
C ALA A 136 6.60 37.00 -11.39
N LEU A 137 6.36 35.72 -11.06
CA LEU A 137 6.17 35.26 -9.68
C LEU A 137 7.41 35.45 -8.79
N ASN A 138 8.62 35.52 -9.38
CA ASN A 138 9.89 35.66 -8.68
C ASN A 138 10.27 37.12 -8.36
N GLN A 139 9.50 38.10 -8.83
CA GLN A 139 9.79 39.54 -8.67
C GLN A 139 8.93 40.21 -7.59
N LYS A 140 8.22 39.42 -6.77
CA LYS A 140 7.43 39.87 -5.62
C LYS A 140 7.98 39.29 -4.34
#